data_AF-A0A914YEY9-F1
#
_entry.id   AF-A0A914YEY9-F1
#
_cell.length_a   1.000
_cell.length_b   1.000
_cell.length_c   1.000
_cell.angle_alpha   90.00
_cell.angle_beta   90.00
_cell.angle_gamma   90.00
#
_symmetry.space_group_name_H-M   'P 1'
#
loop_
_entity.id
_entity.type
_entity.pdbx_description
1 polymer ?
#
loop_
_entity_poly.entity_id
_entity_poly.type
_entity_poly.pdbx_seq_one_letter_code
_entity_poly.pdbx_strand_id
1 'polypeptide(L)'
;MNVENVCYHWELDYRYRINVLKQFNVYMMSDIYIEYLKPANYACGLKDKSHNIYLLDFGIARMYKKRNIQGGMEIKTPRDTVLFKGTVRFASIACHRNIEMGPKDDCESWFYLLLDLIVPKGKQTLIPFFGVGFIHF
;
A
#
# COMPACT_ATOMS: atom_id res chain seq x y z
N MET A 1 -22.82 -20.86 4.69
CA MET A 1 -22.50 -19.61 3.96
C MET A 1 -21.19 -19.82 3.24
N ASN A 2 -21.19 -19.74 1.90
CA ASN A 2 -19.98 -19.93 1.09
C ASN A 2 -19.00 -18.78 1.30
N VAL A 3 -17.73 -19.13 1.55
CA VAL A 3 -16.61 -18.23 1.86
C VAL A 3 -16.39 -17.19 0.74
N GLU A 4 -16.76 -17.54 -0.49
CA GLU A 4 -16.59 -16.70 -1.68
C GLU A 4 -17.57 -15.52 -1.75
N ASN A 5 -18.79 -15.65 -1.20
CA ASN A 5 -19.77 -14.55 -1.21
C ASN A 5 -19.50 -13.49 -0.14
N VAL A 6 -18.67 -13.81 0.84
CA VAL A 6 -18.37 -12.90 1.94
C VAL A 6 -17.27 -11.91 1.50
N CYS A 7 -16.27 -12.37 0.73
CA CYS A 7 -15.17 -11.54 0.22
C CYS A 7 -15.59 -10.30 -0.58
N TYR A 8 -16.58 -10.42 -1.45
CA TYR A 8 -17.02 -9.30 -2.29
C TYR A 8 -17.92 -8.29 -1.56
N HIS A 9 -18.54 -8.67 -0.45
CA HIS A 9 -19.43 -7.78 0.30
C HIS A 9 -18.65 -6.75 1.14
N TRP A 10 -17.44 -7.08 1.57
CA TRP A 10 -16.64 -6.24 2.48
C TRP A 10 -15.99 -5.03 1.81
N GLU A 11 -15.66 -5.13 0.51
CA GLU A 11 -15.14 -3.99 -0.27
C GLU A 11 -16.12 -2.81 -0.30
N LEU A 12 -17.41 -3.08 -0.06
CA LEU A 12 -18.50 -2.09 -0.01
C LEU A 12 -18.82 -1.62 1.42
N ASP A 13 -18.25 -2.23 2.46
CA ASP A 13 -18.49 -1.85 3.85
C ASP A 13 -17.58 -0.68 4.25
N TYR A 14 -18.17 0.43 4.67
CA TYR A 14 -17.47 1.61 5.18
C TYR A 14 -16.53 1.28 6.36
N ARG A 15 -16.82 0.23 7.13
CA ARG A 15 -15.98 -0.25 8.23
C ARG A 15 -14.63 -0.77 7.73
N TYR A 16 -14.61 -1.47 6.60
CA TYR A 16 -13.37 -1.92 5.98
C TYR A 16 -12.50 -0.71 5.63
N ARG A 17 -13.09 0.32 5.01
CA ARG A 17 -12.40 1.57 4.64
C ARG A 17 -11.80 2.30 5.85
N ILE A 18 -12.58 2.45 6.93
CA ILE A 18 -12.10 3.08 8.18
C ILE A 18 -10.98 2.27 8.82
N ASN A 19 -11.08 0.94 8.82
CA ASN A 19 -10.06 0.09 9.45
C ASN A 19 -8.78 0.00 8.63
N VAL A 20 -8.85 0.08 7.29
CA VAL A 20 -7.67 0.31 6.45
C VAL A 20 -6.98 1.59 6.91
N LEU A 21 -7.68 2.72 7.02
CA LEU A 21 -7.09 3.97 7.52
C LEU A 21 -6.45 3.85 8.92
N LYS A 22 -7.00 3.02 9.82
CA LYS A 22 -6.34 2.75 11.11
C LYS A 22 -5.02 2.01 10.94
N GLN A 23 -4.95 1.06 10.01
CA GLN A 23 -3.69 0.38 9.68
C GLN A 23 -2.65 1.34 9.09
N PHE A 24 -3.08 2.43 8.42
CA PHE A 24 -2.17 3.47 7.93
C PHE A 24 -1.41 4.09 9.10
N ASN A 25 -2.12 4.47 10.15
CA ASN A 25 -1.50 5.11 11.32
C ASN A 25 -0.50 4.19 12.00
N VAL A 26 -0.84 2.90 12.15
CA VAL A 26 0.09 1.90 12.70
C VAL A 26 1.34 1.78 11.82
N TYR A 27 1.16 1.72 10.51
CA TYR A 27 2.26 1.70 9.56
C TYR A 27 3.12 2.98 9.60
N MET A 28 2.52 4.17 9.70
CA MET A 28 3.27 5.44 9.76
C MET A 28 4.10 5.59 11.04
N MET A 29 3.74 4.88 12.12
CA MET A 29 4.54 4.81 13.35
C MET A 29 5.73 3.83 13.24
N SER A 30 5.81 3.08 12.15
CA SER A 30 6.89 2.14 11.89
C SER A 30 8.06 2.78 11.15
N ASP A 31 9.25 2.22 11.28
CA ASP A 31 10.45 2.66 10.56
C ASP A 31 10.64 1.91 9.21
N ILE A 32 9.55 1.38 8.63
CA ILE A 32 9.57 0.56 7.41
C ILE A 32 8.77 1.18 6.25
N TYR A 33 9.01 0.66 5.05
CA TYR A 33 8.18 0.80 3.85
C TYR A 33 8.02 -0.58 3.17
N ILE A 34 6.88 -0.84 2.53
CA ILE A 34 6.43 -2.17 2.10
C ILE A 34 6.53 -2.36 0.58
N GLU A 35 6.65 -1.28 -0.21
CA GLU A 35 6.84 -1.31 -1.68
C GLU A 35 5.66 -1.88 -2.50
N TYR A 36 4.79 -2.71 -1.91
CA TYR A 36 3.80 -3.51 -2.63
C TYR A 36 2.46 -3.60 -1.88
N LEU A 37 1.71 -2.51 -1.95
CA LEU A 37 0.38 -2.43 -1.35
C LEU A 37 -0.69 -2.80 -2.37
N LYS A 38 -1.58 -3.72 -1.99
CA LYS A 38 -2.75 -4.13 -2.76
C LYS A 38 -3.83 -4.68 -1.82
N PRO A 39 -5.10 -4.77 -2.26
CA PRO A 39 -6.20 -5.25 -1.40
C PRO A 39 -5.94 -6.65 -0.81
N ALA A 40 -5.29 -7.54 -1.57
CA ALA A 40 -4.94 -8.89 -1.12
C ALA A 40 -3.91 -8.94 0.04
N ASN A 41 -3.22 -7.83 0.34
CA ASN A 41 -2.35 -7.74 1.51
C ASN A 41 -3.13 -7.41 2.79
N TYR A 42 -4.45 -7.22 2.72
CA TYR A 42 -5.28 -6.96 3.89
C TYR A 42 -6.21 -8.13 4.15
N ALA A 43 -6.38 -8.50 5.42
CA ALA A 43 -7.32 -9.54 5.83
C ALA A 43 -8.13 -9.12 7.06
N CYS A 44 -9.38 -9.58 7.13
CA CYS A 44 -10.20 -9.45 8.32
C CYS A 44 -9.78 -10.48 9.38
N GLY A 45 -9.90 -10.12 10.65
CA GLY A 45 -9.82 -11.09 11.74
C GLY A 45 -10.96 -12.12 11.69
N LEU A 46 -10.82 -13.20 12.45
CA LEU A 46 -11.84 -14.24 12.56
C LEU A 46 -12.72 -14.01 13.79
N LYS A 47 -13.97 -14.48 13.73
CA LYS A 47 -14.95 -14.47 14.83
C LYS A 47 -15.09 -13.07 15.46
N ASP A 48 -14.80 -12.96 16.75
CA ASP A 48 -14.90 -11.77 17.58
C ASP A 48 -13.98 -10.63 17.10
N LYS A 49 -12.97 -10.95 16.28
CA LYS A 49 -12.03 -10.00 15.68
C LYS A 49 -12.36 -9.65 14.23
N SER A 50 -13.54 -10.04 13.71
CA SER A 50 -13.97 -9.75 12.32
C SER A 50 -14.01 -8.27 11.98
N HIS A 51 -14.09 -7.40 12.98
CA HIS A 51 -14.02 -5.95 12.84
C HIS A 51 -12.60 -5.40 12.72
N ASN A 52 -11.56 -6.23 12.88
CA ASN A 52 -10.16 -5.84 12.73
C ASN A 52 -9.67 -6.17 11.33
N ILE A 53 -8.98 -5.22 10.70
CA ILE A 53 -8.23 -5.44 9.46
C ILE A 53 -6.76 -5.54 9.81
N TYR A 54 -6.08 -6.53 9.25
CA TYR A 54 -4.64 -6.78 9.43
C TYR A 54 -3.93 -6.54 8.11
N LEU A 55 -2.78 -5.87 8.17
CA LEU A 55 -1.84 -5.82 7.05
C LEU A 55 -0.97 -7.08 7.10
N LEU A 56 -0.83 -7.73 5.95
CA LEU A 56 -0.13 -9.00 5.77
C LEU A 56 1.08 -8.82 4.85
N ASP A 57 1.95 -9.83 4.86
CA ASP A 57 3.10 -9.97 3.97
C ASP A 57 4.13 -8.83 4.05
N PHE A 58 4.79 -8.75 5.21
CA PHE A 58 5.94 -7.87 5.43
C PHE A 58 7.26 -8.43 4.88
N GLY A 59 7.23 -9.53 4.12
CA GLY A 59 8.45 -10.23 3.64
C GLY A 59 9.33 -9.38 2.72
N ILE A 60 8.75 -8.33 2.15
CA ILE A 60 9.40 -7.36 1.26
C ILE A 60 9.57 -5.98 1.90
N ALA A 61 9.14 -5.81 3.15
CA ALA A 61 9.27 -4.56 3.86
C ALA A 61 10.74 -4.24 4.16
N ARG A 62 11.09 -2.95 4.08
CA ARG A 62 12.45 -2.45 4.27
C ARG A 62 12.46 -1.34 5.29
N MET A 63 13.47 -1.36 6.17
CA MET A 63 13.74 -0.19 7.01
C MET A 63 14.31 0.95 6.17
N TYR A 64 13.80 2.17 6.32
CA TYR A 64 14.34 3.36 5.63
C TYR A 64 15.37 4.11 6.48
N LYS A 65 15.50 3.78 7.76
CA LYS A 65 16.54 4.28 8.65
C LYS A 65 17.60 3.20 8.94
N LYS A 66 18.84 3.62 9.19
CA LYS A 66 19.95 2.78 9.68
C LYS A 66 20.64 3.48 10.85
N ARG A 67 21.33 2.72 11.71
CA ARG A 67 22.17 3.32 12.75
C ARG A 67 23.46 3.86 12.12
N ASN A 68 23.82 5.08 12.48
CA ASN A 68 25.10 5.68 12.13
C ASN A 68 26.19 5.23 13.12
N ILE A 69 27.43 5.65 12.84
CA ILE A 69 28.61 5.30 13.64
C ILE A 69 28.49 5.86 15.08
N GLN A 70 27.79 6.99 15.26
CA GLN A 70 27.55 7.62 16.56
C GLN A 70 26.35 7.03 17.32
N GLY A 71 25.69 5.98 16.80
CA GLY A 71 24.53 5.34 17.41
C GLY A 71 23.18 6.05 17.18
N GLY A 72 23.17 7.18 16.46
CA GLY A 72 21.95 7.86 16.01
C GLY A 72 21.30 7.16 14.81
N MET A 73 20.03 7.47 14.54
CA MET A 73 19.33 6.96 13.35
C MET A 73 19.49 7.95 12.18
N GLU A 74 19.89 7.44 11.02
CA GLU A 74 20.01 8.20 9.77
C GLU A 74 19.20 7.56 8.64
N ILE A 75 18.74 8.38 7.69
CA ILE A 75 18.01 7.89 6.51
C ILE A 75 19.01 7.17 5.59
N LYS A 76 18.61 6.02 5.06
CA LYS A 76 19.42 5.27 4.09
C LYS A 76 19.56 6.05 2.79
N THR A 77 20.76 6.02 2.24
CA THR A 77 21.04 6.56 0.90
C THR A 77 20.22 5.80 -0.14
N PRO A 78 19.58 6.49 -1.10
CA PRO A 78 18.91 5.84 -2.22
C PRO A 78 19.86 4.96 -3.03
N ARG A 79 19.37 3.84 -3.57
CA ARG A 79 20.13 3.05 -4.55
C ARG A 79 20.14 3.78 -5.89
N ASP A 80 21.24 3.63 -6.64
CA ASP A 80 21.38 4.22 -7.98
C ASP A 80 20.42 3.60 -9.00
N THR A 81 20.12 2.31 -8.83
CA THR A 81 19.21 1.57 -9.70
C THR A 81 18.23 0.74 -8.88
N VAL A 82 16.95 0.88 -9.17
CA VAL A 82 15.91 -0.01 -8.65
C VAL A 82 15.05 -0.52 -9.79
N LEU A 83 14.61 -1.76 -9.70
CA LEU A 83 13.63 -2.31 -10.64
C LEU A 83 12.23 -2.05 -10.12
N PHE A 84 11.28 -1.86 -11.04
CA PHE A 84 9.86 -1.83 -10.71
C PHE A 84 9.47 -3.06 -9.90
N LYS A 85 8.90 -2.81 -8.71
CA LYS A 85 8.34 -3.81 -7.80
C LYS A 85 7.04 -3.23 -7.29
N GLY A 86 5.91 -3.77 -7.74
CA GLY A 86 4.65 -3.09 -7.51
C GLY A 86 3.47 -3.77 -8.17
N THR A 87 2.27 -3.46 -7.68
CA THR A 87 1.06 -3.65 -8.47
C THR A 87 0.85 -2.37 -9.27
N VAL A 88 0.87 -2.44 -10.61
CA VAL A 88 0.84 -1.28 -11.52
C VAL A 88 -0.19 -0.22 -11.12
N ARG A 89 -1.39 -0.65 -10.72
CA ARG A 89 -2.50 0.24 -10.31
C ARG A 89 -2.21 1.07 -9.06
N PHE A 90 -1.43 0.54 -8.13
CA PHE A 90 -1.18 1.15 -6.82
C PHE A 90 0.25 1.64 -6.67
N ALA A 91 1.14 1.40 -7.64
CA ALA A 91 2.53 1.81 -7.56
C ALA A 91 2.66 3.34 -7.71
N SER A 92 3.53 3.95 -6.88
CA SER A 92 3.83 5.37 -6.98
C SER A 92 4.47 5.73 -8.32
N ILE A 93 4.39 7.00 -8.70
CA ILE A 93 5.07 7.54 -9.90
C ILE A 93 6.58 7.30 -9.83
N ALA A 94 7.18 7.36 -8.64
CA ALA A 94 8.60 7.07 -8.45
C ALA A 94 8.94 5.62 -8.77
N CYS A 95 8.07 4.67 -8.36
CA CYS A 95 8.22 3.26 -8.70
C CYS A 95 8.17 3.03 -10.22
N HIS A 96 7.23 3.66 -10.93
CA HIS A 96 7.16 3.61 -12.40
C HIS A 96 8.40 4.20 -13.08
N ARG A 97 9.09 5.13 -12.43
CA ARG A 97 10.32 5.76 -12.93
C ARG A 97 11.60 5.07 -12.47
N ASN A 98 11.50 3.90 -11.81
CA ASN A 98 12.65 3.18 -11.28
C ASN A 98 13.51 4.04 -10.33
N ILE A 99 12.83 4.87 -9.51
CA ILE A 99 13.44 5.68 -8.45
C ILE A 99 13.27 4.94 -7.12
N GLU A 100 14.28 5.01 -6.24
CA GLU A 100 14.21 4.40 -4.90
C GLU A 100 12.93 4.82 -4.17
N MET A 101 12.23 3.81 -3.64
CA MET A 101 11.02 4.02 -2.88
C MET A 101 11.32 4.32 -1.41
N GLY A 102 10.45 5.09 -0.79
CA GLY A 102 10.45 5.30 0.65
C GLY A 102 9.04 5.44 1.21
N PRO A 103 8.90 5.85 2.48
CA PRO A 103 7.60 5.96 3.14
C PRO A 103 6.59 6.84 2.39
N LYS A 104 7.06 7.88 1.67
CA LYS A 104 6.22 8.75 0.83
C LYS A 104 5.51 7.99 -0.29
N ASP A 105 6.17 6.97 -0.85
CA ASP A 105 5.68 6.20 -1.99
C ASP A 105 4.61 5.20 -1.54
N ASP A 106 4.76 4.66 -0.34
CA ASP A 106 3.71 3.89 0.31
C ASP A 106 2.48 4.77 0.59
N CYS A 107 2.64 6.02 1.06
CA CYS A 107 1.52 6.95 1.25
C CYS A 107 0.74 7.21 -0.06
N GLU A 108 1.45 7.39 -1.17
CA GLU A 108 0.85 7.54 -2.50
C GLU A 108 0.09 6.28 -2.92
N SER A 109 0.70 5.10 -2.69
CA SER A 109 0.08 3.81 -2.97
C SER A 109 -1.19 3.57 -2.14
N TRP A 110 -1.17 3.96 -0.86
CA TRP A 110 -2.32 3.93 0.04
C TRP A 110 -3.44 4.84 -0.44
N PHE A 111 -3.11 6.03 -0.94
CA PHE A 111 -4.10 6.93 -1.52
C PHE A 111 -4.76 6.30 -2.76
N TYR A 112 -3.99 5.67 -3.64
CA TYR A 112 -4.53 4.94 -4.79
C TYR A 112 -5.42 3.75 -4.39
N LEU A 113 -5.02 3.01 -3.34
CA LEU A 113 -5.84 1.93 -2.77
C LEU A 113 -7.17 2.47 -2.23
N LEU A 114 -7.15 3.58 -1.50
CA LEU A 114 -8.36 4.22 -0.97
C LEU A 114 -9.27 4.71 -2.10
N LEU A 115 -8.70 5.30 -3.15
CA LEU A 115 -9.45 5.71 -4.34
C LEU A 115 -10.14 4.51 -5.00
N ASP A 116 -9.43 3.40 -5.19
CA ASP A 116 -10.01 2.16 -5.77
C ASP A 116 -11.16 1.61 -4.91
N LEU A 117 -11.06 1.72 -3.58
CA LEU A 117 -12.09 1.31 -2.63
C LEU A 117 -13.32 2.22 -2.60
N ILE A 118 -13.16 3.54 -2.77
CA ILE A 118 -14.27 4.51 -2.68
C ILE A 118 -14.96 4.76 -4.02
N VAL A 119 -14.21 4.70 -5.13
CA VAL A 119 -14.76 4.98 -6.46
C VAL A 119 -15.59 3.78 -6.92
N PRO A 120 -16.86 3.99 -7.33
CA PRO A 120 -17.69 2.92 -7.84
C PRO A 120 -17.01 2.16 -8.99
N LYS A 121 -17.10 0.82 -8.96
CA LYS A 121 -16.59 -0.05 -10.02
C LYS A 121 -17.12 0.41 -11.38
N GLY A 122 -16.23 0.55 -12.37
CA GLY A 122 -16.55 1.07 -13.70
C GLY A 122 -16.32 2.58 -13.89
N LYS A 123 -16.06 3.35 -12.82
CA LYS A 123 -15.52 4.73 -12.91
C LYS A 123 -14.03 4.81 -12.57
N GLN A 124 -13.41 3.67 -12.28
CA GLN A 124 -11.99 3.57 -11.88
C GLN A 124 -11.03 3.93 -13.02
N THR A 125 -11.47 3.89 -14.28
CA THR A 125 -10.75 4.41 -15.46
C THR A 125 -10.51 5.92 -15.41
N LEU A 126 -11.20 6.64 -14.53
CA LEU A 126 -11.00 8.07 -14.28
C LEU A 126 -10.08 8.33 -13.08
N ILE A 127 -9.66 7.28 -12.35
CA ILE A 127 -8.56 7.41 -11.40
C ILE A 127 -7.34 7.63 -12.26
N PRO A 128 -6.77 8.81 -12.19
CA PRO A 128 -5.91 9.30 -13.24
C PRO A 128 -4.60 8.52 -13.19
N PHE A 129 -4.17 8.04 -14.35
CA PHE A 129 -2.76 7.91 -14.71
C PHE A 129 -2.07 9.30 -14.67
N PHE A 130 -2.29 10.11 -13.62
CA PHE A 130 -1.69 11.43 -13.45
C PHE A 130 -0.19 11.22 -13.30
N GLY A 131 0.53 11.34 -14.43
CA GLY A 131 2.00 11.37 -14.46
C GLY A 131 2.67 10.22 -15.22
N VAL A 132 1.93 9.20 -15.64
CA VAL A 132 2.42 8.12 -16.52
C VAL A 132 1.71 8.25 -17.86
N GLY A 133 2.20 9.15 -18.71
CA GLY A 133 1.79 9.16 -20.12
C GLY A 133 1.90 7.75 -20.68
N PHE A 134 0.86 7.28 -21.38
CA PHE A 134 0.73 5.98 -22.05
C PHE A 134 2.04 5.19 -22.11
N ILE A 135 2.38 4.45 -21.06
CA ILE A 135 3.46 3.47 -21.13
C ILE A 135 2.83 2.30 -21.87
N HIS A 136 3.05 2.22 -23.19
CA HIS A 136 2.87 0.98 -23.92
C HIS A 136 3.87 -0.03 -23.35
N PHE A 137 3.36 -1.17 -22.90
CA PHE A 137 4.15 -2.37 -22.63
C PHE A 137 4.78 -2.91 -23.92
#